data_AF-A0A816FDD0-F1
#
_entry.id   AF-A0A816FDD0-F1
#
_cell.length_a   1.000
_cell.length_b   1.000
_cell.length_c   1.000
_cell.angle_alpha   90.00
_cell.angle_beta   90.00
_cell.angle_gamma   90.00
#
_symmetry.space_group_name_H-M   'P 1'
#
loop_
_entity.id
_entity.type
_entity.pdbx_description
1 polymer ?
#
loop_
_entity_poly.entity_id
_entity_poly.type
_entity_poly.pdbx_seq_one_letter_code
_entity_poly.pdbx_strand_id
1 'polypeptide(L)'
;HFLWNHISDETTRFINHIFENVSSLIIPPFYGLHIRRTDKKFEAKYKSTLDYITGLEKLLSSGNKSKLNVFIATDDSNIMNEIIQLKPAWNFFRLINRDPRRHDLANDQKLYETRIFMSELTLMIKAQGIVCTMSSNVCRLIQILRYQSETTVLSLDTSWHAEK
;
A
#
# COMPACT_ATOMS: atom_id res chain seq x y z
N HIS A 1 -3.10 7.70 15.79
CA HIS A 1 -4.03 7.13 16.79
C HIS A 1 -5.48 7.60 16.63
N PHE A 2 -5.72 8.85 16.19
CA PHE A 2 -7.07 9.45 16.16
C PHE A 2 -8.11 8.75 15.26
N LEU A 3 -7.73 8.33 14.04
CA LEU A 3 -8.67 7.70 13.10
C LEU A 3 -9.23 6.36 13.61
N TRP A 4 -8.38 5.57 14.26
CA TRP A 4 -8.74 4.24 14.77
C TRP A 4 -9.56 4.26 16.05
N ASN A 5 -9.69 5.41 16.71
CA ASN A 5 -10.57 5.56 17.87
C ASN A 5 -12.05 5.77 17.47
N HIS A 6 -12.33 5.98 16.17
CA HIS A 6 -13.68 6.29 15.66
C HIS A 6 -14.20 5.23 14.69
N ILE A 7 -13.45 4.16 14.43
CA ILE A 7 -13.93 3.01 13.65
C ILE A 7 -14.68 2.05 14.56
N SER A 8 -15.64 1.30 13.99
CA SER A 8 -16.39 0.31 14.76
C SER A 8 -15.47 -0.80 15.28
N ASP A 9 -15.79 -1.33 16.46
CA ASP A 9 -15.07 -2.46 17.08
C ASP A 9 -14.95 -3.65 16.13
N GLU A 10 -15.99 -3.93 15.34
CA GLU A 10 -15.96 -4.99 14.33
C GLU A 10 -14.90 -4.76 13.26
N THR A 11 -14.74 -3.51 12.80
CA THR A 11 -13.71 -3.14 11.83
C THR A 11 -12.33 -3.27 12.44
N THR A 12 -12.16 -2.84 13.70
CA THR A 12 -10.91 -3.01 14.45
C THR A 12 -10.55 -4.50 14.59
N ARG A 13 -11.51 -5.35 14.98
CA ARG A 13 -11.30 -6.80 15.08
C ARG A 13 -10.94 -7.42 13.73
N PHE A 14 -11.61 -7.00 12.65
CA PHE A 14 -11.28 -7.46 11.30
C PHE A 14 -9.84 -7.12 10.91
N ILE A 15 -9.44 -5.86 11.12
CA ILE A 15 -8.07 -5.42 10.85
C ILE A 15 -7.09 -6.27 11.67
N ASN A 16 -7.29 -6.38 12.98
CA ASN A 16 -6.42 -7.17 13.86
C ASN A 16 -6.33 -8.64 13.40
N HIS A 17 -7.45 -9.26 13.02
CA HIS A 17 -7.47 -10.61 12.50
C HIS A 17 -6.66 -10.76 11.20
N ILE A 18 -6.76 -9.80 10.27
CA ILE A 18 -5.89 -9.79 9.08
C ILE A 18 -4.42 -9.72 9.50
N PHE A 19 -4.07 -8.80 10.40
CA PHE A 19 -2.70 -8.63 10.88
C PHE A 19 -2.15 -9.90 11.56
N GLU A 20 -2.95 -10.59 12.36
CA GLU A 20 -2.58 -11.87 12.97
C GLU A 20 -2.33 -12.94 11.91
N ASN A 21 -3.24 -13.07 10.95
CA ASN A 21 -3.14 -14.09 9.89
C ASN A 21 -2.00 -13.84 8.90
N VAL A 22 -1.66 -12.59 8.63
CA VAL A 22 -0.56 -12.22 7.74
C VAL A 22 0.72 -11.84 8.49
N SER A 23 0.76 -11.97 9.82
CA SER A 23 1.91 -11.60 10.65
C SER A 23 3.19 -12.32 10.25
N SER A 24 3.09 -13.58 9.83
CA SER A 24 4.21 -14.36 9.31
C SER A 24 4.73 -13.86 7.95
N LEU A 25 3.89 -13.17 7.17
CA LEU A 25 4.23 -12.56 5.88
C LEU A 25 4.71 -11.11 6.06
N ILE A 26 4.21 -10.41 7.08
CA ILE A 26 4.65 -9.07 7.46
C ILE A 26 5.86 -9.21 8.37
N ILE A 27 7.02 -9.45 7.77
CA ILE A 27 8.30 -9.47 8.50
C ILE A 27 8.87 -8.05 8.48
N PRO A 28 8.86 -7.29 9.60
CA PRO A 28 9.54 -6.01 9.65
C PRO A 28 11.06 -6.23 9.56
N PRO A 29 11.82 -5.35 8.89
CA PRO A 29 11.35 -4.17 8.17
C PRO A 29 10.64 -4.50 6.85
N PHE A 30 9.56 -3.77 6.53
CA PHE A 30 8.93 -3.82 5.21
C PHE A 30 8.67 -2.42 4.65
N TYR A 31 8.55 -2.36 3.32
CA TYR A 31 8.33 -1.15 2.54
C TYR A 31 7.01 -1.23 1.79
N GLY A 32 6.41 -0.08 1.45
CA GLY A 32 5.13 -0.02 0.77
C GLY A 32 5.25 0.51 -0.66
N LEU A 33 4.58 -0.13 -1.61
CA LEU A 33 4.30 0.44 -2.93
C LEU A 33 2.79 0.64 -3.06
N HIS A 34 2.38 1.88 -3.29
CA HIS A 34 0.99 2.19 -3.62
C HIS A 34 0.88 2.53 -5.11
N ILE A 35 0.37 1.59 -5.89
CA ILE A 35 0.29 1.66 -7.35
C ILE A 35 -1.18 1.78 -7.74
N ARG A 36 -1.57 2.90 -8.37
CA ARG A 36 -2.94 3.16 -8.82
C ARG A 36 -2.96 3.28 -10.35
N ARG A 37 -3.69 2.41 -11.07
CA ARG A 37 -3.69 2.35 -12.55
C ARG A 37 -5.05 2.55 -13.23
N THR A 38 -6.15 2.07 -12.64
CA THR A 38 -7.41 1.82 -13.38
C THR A 38 -8.31 3.04 -13.59
N ASP A 39 -8.34 4.02 -12.68
CA ASP A 39 -9.21 5.21 -12.72
C ASP A 39 -8.50 6.53 -13.10
N LYS A 40 -7.17 6.58 -12.95
CA LYS A 40 -6.38 7.83 -13.04
C LYS A 40 -5.76 8.13 -14.40
N LYS A 41 -6.15 7.42 -15.47
CA LYS A 41 -5.59 7.63 -16.82
C LYS A 41 -5.73 9.06 -17.35
N PHE A 42 -6.69 9.83 -16.84
CA PHE A 42 -6.91 11.23 -17.22
C PHE A 42 -6.30 12.25 -16.25
N GLU A 43 -6.03 11.86 -14.99
CA GLU A 43 -5.60 12.80 -13.93
C GLU A 43 -4.10 12.75 -13.63
N ALA A 44 -3.43 11.63 -13.93
CA ALA A 44 -2.02 11.44 -13.60
C ALA A 44 -1.25 10.77 -14.73
N LYS A 45 0.02 11.17 -14.89
CA LYS A 45 0.94 10.51 -15.82
C LYS A 45 1.13 9.05 -15.41
N TYR A 46 0.97 8.13 -16.35
CA TYR A 46 1.27 6.72 -16.14
C TYR A 46 2.70 6.54 -15.59
N LYS A 47 2.83 5.67 -14.59
CA LYS A 47 4.11 5.24 -14.01
C LYS A 47 4.22 3.73 -14.17
N SER A 48 5.31 3.30 -14.77
CA SER A 48 5.60 1.88 -14.97
C SER A 48 5.93 1.21 -13.64
N THR A 49 5.76 -0.11 -13.56
CA THR A 49 6.17 -0.89 -12.37
C THR A 49 7.65 -0.71 -12.06
N LEU A 50 8.48 -0.55 -13.10
CA LEU A 50 9.91 -0.29 -12.96
C LEU A 50 10.20 1.06 -12.28
N ASP A 51 9.37 2.09 -12.50
CA ASP A 51 9.53 3.38 -11.83
C ASP A 51 9.34 3.25 -10.30
N TYR A 52 8.36 2.46 -9.86
CA TYR A 52 8.13 2.20 -8.44
C TYR A 52 9.28 1.42 -7.81
N ILE A 53 9.78 0.39 -8.49
CA ILE A 53 10.95 -0.38 -8.05
C ILE A 53 12.18 0.51 -7.93
N THR A 54 12.47 1.30 -8.96
CA THR A 54 13.60 2.23 -8.98
C THR A 54 13.45 3.29 -7.89
N GLY A 55 12.24 3.79 -7.66
CA GLY A 55 11.92 4.68 -6.56
C GLY A 55 12.25 4.06 -5.20
N LEU A 56 11.93 2.77 -5.01
CA LEU A 56 12.20 2.12 -3.74
C LEU A 56 13.70 1.92 -3.53
N GLU A 57 14.43 1.54 -4.57
CA GLU A 57 15.89 1.41 -4.53
C GLU A 57 16.60 2.74 -4.25
N LYS A 58 16.02 3.86 -4.68
CA LYS A 58 16.49 5.22 -4.37
C LYS A 58 16.22 5.60 -2.92
N LEU A 59 15.09 5.18 -2.35
CA LEU A 59 14.75 5.46 -0.95
C LEU A 59 15.68 4.71 0.02
N LEU A 60 16.24 3.57 -0.39
CA LEU A 60 17.08 2.68 0.41
C LEU A 60 18.58 3.04 0.45
N SER A 61 18.97 4.29 0.16
CA SER A 61 20.29 4.82 -0.25
C SER A 61 21.61 4.23 0.28
N SER A 62 21.65 3.30 1.24
CA SER A 62 22.88 2.66 1.72
C SER A 62 22.69 1.23 2.29
N GLY A 63 21.51 0.62 2.16
CA GLY A 63 21.21 -0.71 2.72
C GLY A 63 21.46 -1.89 1.77
N ASN A 64 21.48 -3.10 2.33
CA ASN A 64 21.50 -4.34 1.55
C ASN A 64 20.19 -4.49 0.74
N LYS A 65 20.24 -4.18 -0.56
CA LYS A 65 19.09 -4.21 -1.49
C LYS A 65 18.73 -5.61 -2.00
N SER A 66 19.44 -6.65 -1.53
CA SER A 66 19.30 -8.00 -2.09
C SER A 66 18.01 -8.70 -1.68
N LYS A 67 17.46 -8.40 -0.50
CA LYS A 67 16.22 -9.02 0.01
C LYS A 67 15.40 -7.99 0.78
N LEU A 68 14.20 -7.71 0.30
CA LEU A 68 13.27 -6.77 0.91
C LEU A 68 11.90 -7.41 1.05
N ASN A 69 11.19 -7.08 2.12
CA ASN A 69 9.77 -7.36 2.24
C ASN A 69 9.00 -6.12 1.75
N VAL A 70 8.14 -6.30 0.76
CA VAL A 70 7.45 -5.19 0.10
C VAL A 70 5.95 -5.48 0.05
N PHE A 71 5.20 -4.64 0.75
CA PHE A 71 3.74 -4.61 0.69
C PHE A 71 3.28 -3.84 -0.55
N ILE A 72 2.36 -4.43 -1.32
CA ILE A 72 1.80 -3.82 -2.52
C ILE A 72 0.31 -3.52 -2.29
N ALA A 73 -0.04 -2.25 -2.32
CA ALA A 73 -1.42 -1.77 -2.45
C ALA A 73 -1.66 -1.39 -3.91
N THR A 74 -2.51 -2.15 -4.61
CA THR A 74 -2.78 -1.95 -6.04
C THR A 74 -4.19 -2.38 -6.44
N ASP A 75 -4.77 -1.59 -7.33
CA ASP A 75 -6.03 -1.87 -8.01
C ASP A 75 -5.85 -2.75 -9.26
N ASP A 76 -4.62 -2.92 -9.74
CA ASP A 76 -4.28 -3.75 -10.91
C ASP A 76 -3.79 -5.14 -10.47
N SER A 77 -4.49 -6.18 -10.92
CA SER A 77 -4.15 -7.58 -10.64
C SER A 77 -2.86 -8.05 -11.31
N ASN A 78 -2.43 -7.42 -12.42
CA ASN A 78 -1.27 -7.84 -13.21
C ASN A 78 0.07 -7.40 -12.59
N ILE A 79 0.04 -6.38 -11.72
CA ILE A 79 1.23 -5.80 -11.08
C ILE A 79 2.08 -6.84 -10.36
N MET A 80 1.46 -7.82 -9.70
CA MET A 80 2.20 -8.83 -8.94
C MET A 80 3.08 -9.68 -9.86
N ASN A 81 2.59 -10.06 -11.03
CA ASN A 81 3.36 -10.85 -11.98
C ASN A 81 4.52 -10.03 -12.56
N GLU A 82 4.27 -8.77 -12.91
CA GLU A 82 5.30 -7.85 -13.41
C GLU A 82 6.42 -7.64 -12.37
N ILE A 83 6.06 -7.38 -11.12
CA ILE A 83 7.03 -6.98 -10.10
C ILE A 83 7.90 -8.14 -9.62
N ILE A 84 7.34 -9.35 -9.54
CA ILE A 84 8.08 -10.57 -9.21
C ILE A 84 9.12 -10.88 -10.31
N GLN A 85 8.78 -10.66 -11.58
CA GLN A 85 9.72 -10.84 -12.69
C GLN A 85 10.86 -9.81 -12.63
N LEU A 86 10.57 -8.56 -12.26
CA LEU A 86 11.57 -7.50 -12.18
C LEU A 86 12.52 -7.65 -10.98
N LYS A 87 12.03 -8.15 -9.83
CA LYS A 87 12.82 -8.30 -8.58
C LYS A 87 12.51 -9.63 -7.88
N PRO A 88 12.92 -10.77 -8.44
CA PRO A 88 12.59 -12.10 -7.89
C PRO A 88 13.21 -12.38 -6.51
N ALA A 89 14.24 -11.64 -6.12
CA ALA A 89 14.89 -11.78 -4.80
C ALA A 89 14.14 -11.07 -3.67
N TRP A 90 13.13 -10.25 -3.99
CA TRP A 90 12.31 -9.55 -3.00
C TRP A 90 11.04 -10.36 -2.66
N ASN A 91 10.60 -10.24 -1.43
CA ASN A 91 9.35 -10.84 -0.95
C ASN A 91 8.21 -9.83 -1.10
N PHE A 92 7.35 -10.06 -2.08
CA PHE A 92 6.16 -9.24 -2.30
C PHE A 92 4.93 -9.86 -1.64
N PHE A 93 4.13 -9.04 -0.97
CA PHE A 93 2.84 -9.46 -0.42
C PHE A 93 1.77 -8.38 -0.60
N ARG A 94 0.51 -8.80 -0.70
CA ARG A 94 -0.66 -7.92 -0.83
C ARG A 94 -1.84 -8.53 -0.09
N LEU A 95 -2.82 -7.71 0.28
CA LEU A 95 -4.11 -8.24 0.67
C LEU A 95 -4.86 -8.66 -0.60
N ILE A 96 -5.39 -9.89 -0.59
CA ILE A 96 -6.20 -10.40 -1.70
C ILE A 96 -7.66 -10.10 -1.36
N ASN A 97 -8.30 -9.29 -2.20
CA ASN A 97 -9.73 -8.98 -2.10
C ASN A 97 -10.55 -10.12 -2.74
N ARG A 98 -10.56 -11.29 -2.12
CA ARG A 98 -11.45 -12.40 -2.51
C ARG A 98 -12.01 -13.05 -1.25
N ASP A 99 -13.24 -12.69 -0.88
CA ASP A 99 -14.05 -13.56 -0.04
C ASP A 99 -14.97 -14.39 -0.96
N PRO A 100 -14.62 -15.64 -1.28
CA PRO A 100 -15.46 -16.49 -2.14
C PRO A 100 -16.80 -16.88 -1.49
N ARG A 101 -17.06 -16.48 -0.24
CA ARG A 101 -18.26 -16.86 0.52
C ARG A 101 -19.35 -15.78 0.55
N ARG A 102 -19.13 -14.60 -0.02
CA ARG A 102 -20.08 -13.47 0.02
C ARG A 102 -20.73 -13.28 -1.34
N HIS A 103 -21.72 -14.12 -1.63
CA HIS A 103 -22.38 -14.13 -2.93
C HIS A 103 -23.55 -13.14 -3.08
N ASP A 104 -24.10 -12.51 -2.02
CA ASP A 104 -25.47 -12.00 -2.16
C ASP A 104 -25.86 -10.60 -1.63
N LEU A 105 -24.99 -9.73 -1.13
CA LEU A 105 -25.42 -8.36 -0.76
C LEU A 105 -24.39 -7.27 -1.11
N ALA A 106 -24.80 -6.32 -1.97
CA ALA A 106 -23.97 -5.19 -2.40
C ALA A 106 -23.42 -4.35 -1.23
N ASN A 107 -24.14 -4.28 -0.10
CA ASN A 107 -23.68 -3.54 1.09
C ASN A 107 -22.62 -4.31 1.88
N ASP A 108 -22.73 -5.64 1.98
CA ASP A 108 -21.74 -6.46 2.67
C ASP A 108 -20.42 -6.52 1.91
N GLN A 109 -20.49 -6.49 0.58
CA GLN A 109 -19.32 -6.37 -0.28
C GLN A 109 -18.64 -5.02 -0.09
N LYS A 110 -19.38 -3.90 -0.11
CA LYS A 110 -18.83 -2.56 0.15
C LYS A 110 -18.18 -2.45 1.53
N LEU A 111 -18.82 -3.01 2.56
CA LEU A 111 -18.26 -3.03 3.92
C LEU A 111 -16.98 -3.85 3.98
N TYR A 112 -16.95 -5.01 3.32
CA TYR A 112 -15.75 -5.85 3.23
C TYR A 112 -14.60 -5.13 2.50
N GLU A 113 -14.87 -4.53 1.35
CA GLU A 113 -13.89 -3.74 0.59
C GLU A 113 -13.35 -2.56 1.41
N THR A 114 -14.24 -1.89 2.15
CA THR A 114 -13.85 -0.82 3.08
C THR A 114 -12.91 -1.36 4.17
N ARG A 115 -13.23 -2.51 4.76
CA ARG A 115 -12.38 -3.15 5.79
C ARG A 115 -11.02 -3.59 5.24
N ILE A 116 -10.98 -4.09 4.00
CA ILE A 116 -9.72 -4.41 3.30
C ILE A 116 -8.92 -3.13 3.07
N PHE A 117 -9.52 -2.08 2.50
CA PHE A 117 -8.85 -0.79 2.29
C PHE A 117 -8.27 -0.22 3.60
N MET A 118 -9.02 -0.27 4.70
CA MET A 118 -8.55 0.17 6.01
C MET A 118 -7.37 -0.68 6.53
N SER A 119 -7.36 -1.98 6.22
CA SER A 119 -6.25 -2.87 6.54
C SER A 119 -5.01 -2.53 5.70
N GLU A 120 -5.17 -2.29 4.39
CA GLU A 120 -4.08 -1.83 3.51
C GLU A 120 -3.53 -0.48 3.99
N LEU A 121 -4.39 0.46 4.34
CA LEU A 121 -4.01 1.77 4.89
C LEU A 121 -3.17 1.59 6.17
N THR A 122 -3.60 0.71 7.07
CA THR A 122 -2.86 0.41 8.31
C THR A 122 -1.48 -0.17 8.01
N LEU A 123 -1.37 -1.08 7.04
CA LEU A 123 -0.09 -1.65 6.61
C LEU A 123 0.83 -0.59 6.02
N MET A 124 0.31 0.25 5.12
CA MET A 124 1.07 1.34 4.52
C MET A 124 1.58 2.31 5.58
N ILE A 125 0.75 2.70 6.56
CA ILE A 125 1.18 3.61 7.65
C ILE A 125 2.35 3.02 8.47
N LYS A 126 2.39 1.70 8.62
CA LYS A 126 3.44 0.97 9.37
C LYS A 126 4.70 0.70 8.54
N ALA A 127 4.67 0.87 7.22
CA ALA A 127 5.84 0.67 6.37
C ALA A 127 6.98 1.63 6.75
N GLN A 128 8.22 1.19 6.58
CA GLN A 128 9.41 2.01 6.85
C GLN A 128 9.65 3.08 5.79
N GLY A 129 9.31 2.76 4.55
CA GLY A 129 9.40 3.66 3.42
C GLY A 129 8.32 3.34 2.40
N ILE A 130 7.84 4.35 1.71
CA ILE A 130 6.76 4.21 0.73
C ILE A 130 7.14 4.86 -0.58
N VAL A 131 6.84 4.18 -1.68
CA VAL A 131 6.83 4.79 -3.01
C VAL A 131 5.41 4.86 -3.52
N CYS A 132 5.01 6.02 -4.00
CA CYS A 132 3.65 6.24 -4.49
C CYS A 132 3.61 7.40 -5.50
N THR A 133 2.40 7.82 -5.86
CA THR A 133 2.13 9.10 -6.53
C THR A 133 1.35 10.02 -5.58
N MET A 134 1.80 11.26 -5.41
CA MET A 134 1.13 12.25 -4.55
C MET A 134 -0.12 12.85 -5.21
N SER A 135 -0.32 12.64 -6.52
CA SER A 135 -1.64 12.83 -7.14
C SER A 135 -2.72 11.87 -6.60
N SER A 136 -2.35 10.82 -5.86
CA SER A 136 -3.29 9.93 -5.16
C SER A 136 -3.72 10.50 -3.82
N ASN A 137 -5.03 10.73 -3.64
CA ASN A 137 -5.62 11.07 -2.34
C ASN A 137 -5.28 10.03 -1.26
N VAL A 138 -5.20 8.75 -1.65
CA VAL A 138 -4.83 7.67 -0.73
C VAL A 138 -3.38 7.82 -0.28
N CYS A 139 -2.44 8.14 -1.18
CA CYS A 139 -1.05 8.33 -0.76
C CYS A 139 -0.90 9.58 0.12
N ARG A 140 -1.59 10.68 -0.21
CA ARG A 140 -1.61 11.87 0.64
C ARG A 140 -2.15 11.57 2.03
N LEU A 141 -3.25 10.82 2.10
CA LEU A 141 -3.82 10.37 3.38
C LEU A 141 -2.83 9.51 4.17
N ILE A 142 -2.17 8.55 3.52
CA ILE A 142 -1.11 7.73 4.14
C ILE A 142 -0.04 8.63 4.73
N GLN A 143 0.48 9.60 3.99
CA GLN A 143 1.53 10.50 4.48
C GLN A 143 1.07 11.35 5.67
N ILE A 144 -0.17 11.85 5.66
CA ILE A 144 -0.75 12.58 6.81
C ILE A 144 -0.83 11.69 8.06
N LEU A 145 -1.20 10.43 7.88
CA LEU A 145 -1.37 9.48 8.97
C LEU A 145 -0.04 8.85 9.44
N ARG A 146 1.01 8.94 8.62
CA ARG A 146 2.37 8.53 8.99
C ARG A 146 3.01 9.63 9.83
N TYR A 147 3.09 9.39 11.13
CA TYR A 147 3.94 10.16 12.04
C TYR A 147 5.44 9.81 11.85
N GLN A 148 5.91 9.79 10.60
CA GLN A 148 7.27 9.47 10.20
C GLN A 148 7.84 10.62 9.35
N SER A 149 9.16 10.71 9.22
CA SER A 149 9.81 11.74 8.39
C SER A 149 9.29 11.71 6.95
N GLU A 150 9.08 12.87 6.34
CA GLU A 150 8.69 13.00 4.93
C GLU A 150 9.69 12.37 3.97
N THR A 151 10.96 12.27 4.38
CA THR A 151 12.02 11.58 3.61
C THR A 151 11.78 10.08 3.47
N THR A 152 10.85 9.51 4.24
CA THR A 152 10.41 8.12 4.14
C THR A 152 9.30 7.90 3.12
N VAL A 153 8.92 8.94 2.35
CA VAL A 153 8.07 8.80 1.18
C VAL A 153 8.76 9.34 -0.05
N LEU A 154 8.77 8.54 -1.12
CA LEU A 154 9.17 8.98 -2.44
C LEU A 154 7.94 9.01 -3.35
N SER A 155 7.63 10.20 -3.84
CA SER A 155 6.60 10.40 -4.85
C SER A 155 7.20 10.34 -6.25
N LEU A 156 6.50 9.70 -7.20
CA LEU A 156 6.96 9.57 -8.59
C LEU A 156 6.48 10.70 -9.50
N ASP A 157 5.54 11.53 -9.07
CA ASP A 157 4.92 12.57 -9.91
C ASP A 157 5.07 13.98 -9.37
N THR A 158 4.47 14.30 -8.23
CA THR A 158 4.51 15.62 -7.59
C THR A 158 5.18 15.53 -6.22
N SER A 159 5.85 16.60 -5.78
CA SER A 159 6.38 16.61 -4.42
C SER A 159 5.23 16.71 -3.42
N TRP A 160 5.45 16.20 -2.20
CA TRP A 160 4.50 16.33 -1.10
C TRP A 160 4.11 17.80 -0.82
N HIS A 161 5.07 18.71 -1.02
CA HIS A 161 4.93 20.16 -0.79
C HIS A 161 4.55 20.95 -2.04
N ALA A 162 4.33 20.30 -3.20
CA ALA A 162 3.89 21.00 -4.40
C ALA A 162 2.43 21.43 -4.21
N GLU A 163 2.30 22.67 -3.72
CA GLU A 163 1.15 23.58 -3.60
C GLU A 163 -0.24 22.96 -3.34
N LYS A 164 -0.83 23.38 -2.22
CA LYS A 164 -2.29 23.41 -2.00
C LYS A 164 -2.92 24.50 -2.84
#